data_AF-A0A9P9WEI7-F1
#
_entry.id   AF-A0A9P9WEI7-F1
#
_cell.length_a   1.000
_cell.length_b   1.000
_cell.length_c   1.000
_cell.angle_alpha   90.00
_cell.angle_beta   90.00
_cell.angle_gamma   90.00
#
_symmetry.space_group_name_H-M   'P 1'
#
loop_
_entity.id
_entity.type
_entity.pdbx_description
1 polymer ?
#
loop_
_entity_poly.entity_id
_entity_poly.type
_entity_poly.pdbx_seq_one_letter_code
_entity_poly.pdbx_strand_id
1 'polypeptide(L)'
;MSHRPFRVLGLCNGSIRGNSEILLKAALQEIQTSTSEPVTASWIHVPSVVIPRNPKPLASAADVSLGNVVSMKAGVSSEDFFADDRRAVLDAILDADAIIFATPVYSHQPPGFLKAVTDRILGPFTDAAFVQRVLERKKAGDPKFKNHPVDSRVLNPRVVGFLAVAGSSQMEHVTMALPTLHQFVYPIHGKVVDQVVLNGYASPGSVIYKNGGKAIERAKQLGRHVASQLGKKFDDAEYLGPQPDGACPYCHLAKFDFLGGPNNEIGCLVCGAKGNLIIKGGLITPFWIHESSWSCITMEGKRLHVDHIQEASMEEAKALESFSPAKVEDVKKSLLDTGIPTTPLPSQSRHGADIRPYEMSKGWSRFGNIWGLSNCLRYGRHSPAGPTKGSEL
;
A
#
# COMPACT_ATOMS: atom_id res chain seq x y z
N MET A 1 -13.71 -4.69 -32.90
CA MET A 1 -13.10 -3.57 -32.15
C MET A 1 -11.63 -3.95 -31.96
N SER A 2 -10.69 -3.12 -32.42
CA SER A 2 -9.26 -3.41 -32.19
C SER A 2 -8.98 -3.25 -30.70
N HIS A 3 -8.71 -4.35 -30.00
CA HIS A 3 -8.31 -4.27 -28.59
C HIS A 3 -6.95 -3.57 -28.51
N ARG A 4 -6.82 -2.59 -27.60
CA ARG A 4 -5.52 -1.96 -27.34
C ARG A 4 -4.54 -3.04 -26.89
N PRO A 5 -3.24 -2.93 -27.24
CA PRO A 5 -2.23 -3.83 -26.69
C PRO A 5 -2.25 -3.84 -25.16
N PHE A 6 -2.01 -5.01 -24.57
CA PHE A 6 -1.76 -5.12 -23.14
C PHE A 6 -0.46 -4.38 -22.78
N ARG A 7 -0.49 -3.66 -21.68
CA ARG A 7 0.64 -2.88 -21.17
C ARG A 7 1.26 -3.60 -19.98
N VAL A 8 2.53 -3.95 -20.09
CA VAL A 8 3.28 -4.64 -19.05
C VAL A 8 4.39 -3.72 -18.54
N LEU A 9 4.39 -3.45 -17.24
CA LEU A 9 5.37 -2.58 -16.59
C LEU A 9 6.31 -3.39 -15.69
N GLY A 10 7.60 -3.25 -15.91
CA GLY A 10 8.63 -3.70 -14.98
C GLY A 10 9.05 -2.62 -13.98
N LEU A 11 9.08 -2.92 -12.69
CA LEU A 11 9.65 -2.06 -11.65
C LEU A 11 10.94 -2.69 -11.12
N CYS A 12 12.09 -2.19 -11.59
CA CYS A 12 13.41 -2.69 -11.21
C CYS A 12 13.99 -1.88 -10.05
N ASN A 13 14.16 -2.49 -8.88
CA ASN A 13 14.73 -1.90 -7.67
C ASN A 13 16.17 -2.36 -7.38
N GLY A 14 16.84 -2.94 -8.38
CA GLY A 14 18.26 -3.32 -8.31
C GLY A 14 19.13 -2.43 -9.17
N SER A 15 20.45 -2.63 -9.13
CA SER A 15 21.39 -1.86 -9.95
C SER A 15 21.11 -2.01 -11.44
N ILE A 16 21.34 -0.94 -12.20
CA ILE A 16 21.36 -0.95 -13.67
C ILE A 16 22.36 -2.02 -14.14
N ARG A 17 21.94 -2.85 -15.10
CA ARG A 17 22.65 -4.03 -15.62
C ARG A 17 22.93 -5.13 -14.58
N GLY A 18 22.29 -5.05 -13.41
CA GLY A 18 22.40 -6.02 -12.33
C GLY A 18 21.47 -7.22 -12.50
N ASN A 19 21.53 -8.15 -11.54
CA ASN A 19 20.76 -9.40 -11.56
C ASN A 19 19.23 -9.15 -11.66
N SER A 20 18.69 -8.19 -10.91
CA SER A 20 17.26 -7.87 -10.95
C SER A 20 16.81 -7.39 -12.33
N GLU A 21 17.60 -6.54 -13.00
CA GLU A 21 17.28 -6.05 -14.34
C GLU A 21 17.33 -7.19 -15.37
N ILE A 22 18.35 -8.04 -15.30
CA ILE A 22 18.50 -9.20 -16.19
C ILE A 22 17.28 -10.12 -16.07
N LEU A 23 16.90 -10.47 -14.84
CA LEU A 23 15.74 -11.33 -14.57
C LEU A 23 14.43 -10.67 -15.02
N LEU A 24 14.26 -9.38 -14.74
CA LEU A 24 13.09 -8.62 -15.19
C LEU A 24 12.95 -8.67 -16.71
N LYS A 25 14.03 -8.38 -17.43
CA LYS A 25 14.02 -8.37 -18.90
C LYS A 25 13.77 -9.75 -19.48
N ALA A 26 14.29 -10.81 -18.86
CA ALA A 26 13.96 -12.19 -19.24
C ALA A 26 12.46 -12.48 -19.10
N ALA A 27 11.84 -12.06 -18.00
CA ALA A 27 10.39 -12.23 -17.79
C ALA A 27 9.54 -11.38 -18.75
N LEU A 28 9.91 -10.11 -18.98
CA LEU A 28 9.22 -9.21 -19.90
C LEU A 28 9.30 -9.71 -21.35
N GLN A 29 10.47 -10.14 -21.78
CA GLN A 29 10.67 -10.74 -23.10
C GLN A 29 9.78 -11.97 -23.27
N GLU A 30 9.75 -12.85 -22.27
CA GLU A 30 8.93 -14.05 -22.31
C GLU A 30 7.43 -13.73 -22.38
N ILE A 31 6.96 -12.68 -21.69
CA ILE A 31 5.56 -12.24 -21.82
C ILE A 31 5.26 -11.84 -23.26
N GLN A 32 6.15 -11.08 -23.91
CA GLN A 32 5.94 -10.64 -25.29
C GLN A 32 5.89 -11.80 -26.30
N THR A 33 6.54 -12.92 -26.02
CA THR A 33 6.57 -14.09 -26.91
C THR A 33 5.53 -15.16 -26.58
N SER A 34 4.95 -15.14 -25.37
CA SER A 34 4.07 -16.22 -24.87
C SER A 34 2.58 -15.95 -25.04
N THR A 35 2.19 -14.80 -25.58
CA THR A 35 0.78 -14.46 -25.83
C THR A 35 0.55 -14.15 -27.32
N SER A 36 -0.63 -14.52 -27.80
CA SER A 36 -1.10 -14.15 -29.14
C SER A 36 -1.62 -12.71 -29.20
N GLU A 37 -1.94 -12.12 -28.06
CA GLU A 37 -2.45 -10.76 -27.95
C GLU A 37 -1.29 -9.74 -28.03
N PRO A 38 -1.48 -8.58 -28.68
CA PRO A 38 -0.43 -7.56 -28.74
C PRO A 38 -0.02 -7.09 -27.34
N VAL A 39 1.28 -7.10 -27.04
CA VAL A 39 1.86 -6.61 -25.77
C VAL A 39 2.86 -5.50 -26.03
N THR A 40 2.75 -4.42 -25.27
CA THR A 40 3.80 -3.42 -25.09
C THR A 40 4.43 -3.58 -23.70
N ALA A 41 5.75 -3.77 -23.64
CA ALA A 41 6.50 -3.87 -22.40
C ALA A 41 7.37 -2.63 -22.19
N SER A 42 7.37 -2.09 -20.97
CA SER A 42 8.28 -1.02 -20.53
C SER A 42 8.79 -1.32 -19.12
N TRP A 43 9.79 -0.57 -18.66
CA TRP A 43 10.29 -0.73 -17.29
C TRP A 43 10.83 0.58 -16.74
N ILE A 44 10.81 0.69 -15.41
CA ILE A 44 11.32 1.82 -14.64
C ILE A 44 12.43 1.30 -13.72
N HIS A 45 13.58 1.96 -13.76
CA HIS A 45 14.61 1.79 -12.73
C HIS A 45 14.23 2.63 -11.52
N VAL A 46 13.67 1.98 -10.51
CA VAL A 46 13.08 2.59 -9.31
C VAL A 46 14.05 3.54 -8.60
N PRO A 47 15.34 3.18 -8.37
CA PRO A 47 16.30 4.09 -7.73
C PRO A 47 16.64 5.35 -8.54
N SER A 48 16.27 5.43 -9.82
CA SER A 48 16.46 6.62 -10.65
C SER A 48 15.24 7.56 -10.67
N VAL A 49 14.13 7.19 -10.04
CA VAL A 49 12.94 8.04 -9.97
C VAL A 49 13.22 9.24 -9.08
N VAL A 50 13.01 10.44 -9.61
CA VAL A 50 13.16 11.69 -8.86
C VAL A 50 11.85 12.01 -8.14
N ILE A 51 11.90 11.97 -6.81
CA ILE A 51 10.78 12.33 -5.94
C ILE A 51 11.24 13.49 -5.04
N PRO A 52 10.48 14.60 -4.94
CA PRO A 52 10.76 15.63 -3.96
C PRO A 52 10.83 15.06 -2.54
N ARG A 53 11.57 15.67 -1.62
CA ARG A 53 11.79 15.08 -0.27
C ARG A 53 10.54 15.04 0.60
N ASN A 54 9.70 16.08 0.49
CA ASN A 54 8.44 16.16 1.22
C ASN A 54 7.34 16.80 0.35
N PRO A 55 6.94 16.14 -0.75
CA PRO A 55 5.97 16.70 -1.66
C PRO A 55 4.58 16.63 -1.06
N LYS A 56 3.74 17.60 -1.41
CA LYS A 56 2.28 17.42 -1.28
C LYS A 56 1.81 16.20 -2.10
N PRO A 57 0.68 15.58 -1.73
CA PRO A 57 0.01 14.60 -2.58
C PRO A 57 -0.18 15.13 -4.01
N LEU A 58 -0.16 14.23 -5.00
CA LEU A 58 -0.49 14.60 -6.38
C LEU A 58 -1.93 15.13 -6.44
N ALA A 59 -2.22 16.06 -7.35
CA ALA A 59 -3.54 16.70 -7.44
C ALA A 59 -4.72 15.72 -7.65
N SER A 60 -4.46 14.53 -8.22
CA SER A 60 -5.45 13.47 -8.43
C SER A 60 -5.49 12.41 -7.33
N ALA A 61 -4.73 12.60 -6.25
CA ALA A 61 -4.67 11.66 -5.14
C ALA A 61 -6.04 11.56 -4.45
N ALA A 62 -6.47 10.33 -4.18
CA ALA A 62 -7.63 10.12 -3.32
C ALA A 62 -7.28 10.55 -1.88
N ASP A 63 -8.26 11.15 -1.21
CA ASP A 63 -8.21 11.49 0.21
C ASP A 63 -9.21 10.64 0.99
N VAL A 64 -8.73 9.51 1.51
CA VAL A 64 -9.53 8.57 2.32
C VAL A 64 -10.10 9.26 3.58
N SER A 65 -9.44 10.31 4.06
CA SER A 65 -9.86 11.06 5.25
C SER A 65 -10.96 12.09 4.98
N LEU A 66 -11.38 12.27 3.72
CA LEU A 66 -12.37 13.27 3.32
C LEU A 66 -11.99 14.70 3.77
N GLY A 67 -10.70 15.02 3.79
CA GLY A 67 -10.16 16.32 4.16
C GLY A 67 -9.78 16.50 5.63
N ASN A 68 -9.95 15.46 6.47
CA ASN A 68 -9.73 15.51 7.92
C ASN A 68 -8.25 15.35 8.32
N VAL A 69 -7.42 14.69 7.51
CA VAL A 69 -5.99 14.49 7.84
C VAL A 69 -5.17 15.68 7.32
N VAL A 70 -4.76 16.56 8.25
CA VAL A 70 -4.01 17.80 7.96
C VAL A 70 -2.61 17.52 7.39
N SER A 71 -1.99 16.38 7.70
CA SER A 71 -0.69 16.00 7.14
C SER A 71 -0.71 15.82 5.62
N MET A 72 -1.88 15.58 5.02
CA MET A 72 -2.07 15.55 3.56
C MET A 72 -1.97 16.95 2.92
N LYS A 73 -2.01 18.01 3.73
CA LYS A 73 -1.81 19.41 3.32
C LYS A 73 -0.41 19.94 3.68
N ALA A 74 0.34 19.18 4.48
CA ALA A 74 1.70 19.50 4.89
C ALA A 74 2.69 18.96 3.85
N GLY A 75 3.44 19.85 3.20
CA GLY A 75 4.38 19.48 2.16
C GLY A 75 4.73 20.66 1.28
N VAL A 76 5.79 20.53 0.50
CA VAL A 76 6.23 21.53 -0.47
C VAL A 76 5.53 21.26 -1.81
N SER A 77 5.08 22.31 -2.49
CA SER A 77 4.50 22.24 -3.84
C SER A 77 5.55 21.79 -4.86
N SER A 78 5.12 21.08 -5.91
CA SER A 78 6.02 20.63 -6.99
C SER A 78 6.70 21.78 -7.74
N GLU A 79 6.15 23.00 -7.64
CA GLU A 79 6.62 24.23 -8.28
C GLU A 79 8.04 24.66 -7.82
N ASP A 80 8.53 24.13 -6.69
CA ASP A 80 9.86 24.42 -6.14
C ASP A 80 10.95 23.41 -6.58
N PHE A 81 10.62 22.44 -7.45
CA PHE A 81 11.52 21.34 -7.80
C PHE A 81 11.83 21.30 -9.31
N PHE A 82 13.10 21.07 -9.64
CA PHE A 82 13.58 20.97 -11.03
C PHE A 82 13.03 19.74 -11.78
N ALA A 83 12.63 18.68 -11.06
CA ALA A 83 11.99 17.48 -11.61
C ALA A 83 11.15 16.75 -10.55
N ASP A 84 10.00 16.19 -10.95
CA ASP A 84 9.12 15.34 -10.12
C ASP A 84 8.49 14.25 -11.01
N ASP A 85 9.03 13.03 -10.93
CA ASP A 85 8.64 11.90 -11.79
C ASP A 85 7.37 11.20 -11.30
N ARG A 86 6.84 11.58 -10.13
CA ARG A 86 5.74 10.84 -9.48
C ARG A 86 4.52 10.67 -10.38
N ARG A 87 4.18 11.70 -11.16
CA ARG A 87 3.04 11.64 -12.07
C ARG A 87 3.25 10.61 -13.18
N ALA A 88 4.41 10.64 -13.83
CA ALA A 88 4.73 9.70 -14.91
C ALA A 88 4.77 8.25 -14.41
N VAL A 89 5.32 8.04 -13.21
CA VAL A 89 5.33 6.71 -12.57
C VAL A 89 3.92 6.25 -12.20
N LEU A 90 3.08 7.13 -11.63
CA LEU A 90 1.68 6.81 -11.34
C LEU A 90 0.92 6.40 -12.60
N ASP A 91 1.02 7.21 -13.66
CA ASP A 91 0.33 6.95 -14.91
C ASP A 91 0.78 5.61 -15.53
N ALA A 92 2.09 5.31 -15.50
CA ALA A 92 2.61 4.03 -15.97
C ALA A 92 2.05 2.83 -15.16
N ILE A 93 1.94 2.96 -13.83
CA ILE A 93 1.40 1.91 -12.95
C ILE A 93 -0.09 1.70 -13.21
N LEU A 94 -0.88 2.78 -13.29
CA LEU A 94 -2.32 2.70 -13.46
C LEU A 94 -2.73 2.21 -14.86
N ASP A 95 -1.92 2.53 -15.87
CA ASP A 95 -2.11 2.09 -17.25
C ASP A 95 -1.67 0.64 -17.51
N ALA A 96 -0.89 0.05 -16.61
CA ALA A 96 -0.41 -1.32 -16.75
C ALA A 96 -1.52 -2.35 -16.49
N ASP A 97 -1.59 -3.36 -17.34
CA ASP A 97 -2.43 -4.55 -17.19
C ASP A 97 -1.67 -5.66 -16.42
N ALA A 98 -0.34 -5.60 -16.41
CA ALA A 98 0.50 -6.40 -15.54
C ALA A 98 1.72 -5.64 -15.02
N ILE A 99 2.15 -5.97 -13.80
CA ILE A 99 3.36 -5.41 -13.18
C ILE A 99 4.29 -6.53 -12.72
N ILE A 100 5.58 -6.43 -13.07
CA ILE A 100 6.62 -7.29 -12.48
C ILE A 100 7.52 -6.42 -11.59
N PHE A 101 7.61 -6.78 -10.31
CA PHE A 101 8.60 -6.20 -9.41
C PHE A 101 9.86 -7.07 -9.44
N ALA A 102 11.01 -6.46 -9.74
CA ALA A 102 12.30 -7.12 -9.69
C ALA A 102 13.23 -6.38 -8.74
N THR A 103 13.68 -7.04 -7.67
CA THR A 103 14.40 -6.38 -6.58
C THR A 103 15.52 -7.26 -6.02
N PRO A 104 16.66 -6.71 -5.58
CA PRO A 104 17.54 -7.43 -4.70
C PRO A 104 16.92 -7.52 -3.29
N VAL A 105 17.52 -8.33 -2.42
CA VAL A 105 17.23 -8.36 -0.99
C VAL A 105 18.39 -7.71 -0.23
N TYR A 106 18.13 -6.59 0.45
CA TYR A 106 19.04 -5.92 1.36
C TYR A 106 18.47 -5.99 2.78
N SER A 107 19.20 -6.61 3.70
CA SER A 107 18.77 -6.77 5.10
C SER A 107 17.35 -7.34 5.24
N HIS A 108 17.14 -8.56 4.73
CA HIS A 108 15.88 -9.34 4.81
C HIS A 108 14.74 -8.92 3.88
N GLN A 109 14.78 -7.75 3.24
CA GLN A 109 13.67 -7.21 2.45
C GLN A 109 14.14 -6.42 1.20
N PRO A 110 13.23 -5.95 0.33
CA PRO A 110 13.59 -5.06 -0.79
C PRO A 110 14.23 -3.75 -0.28
N PRO A 111 15.20 -3.16 -1.01
CA PRO A 111 15.74 -1.84 -0.70
C PRO A 111 14.66 -0.77 -0.55
N GLY A 112 14.83 0.09 0.44
CA GLY A 112 13.79 1.02 0.92
C GLY A 112 13.31 2.06 -0.10
N PHE A 113 14.04 2.33 -1.19
CA PHE A 113 13.60 3.29 -2.19
C PHE A 113 12.32 2.84 -2.90
N LEU A 114 12.10 1.54 -3.07
CA LEU A 114 10.82 1.01 -3.58
C LEU A 114 9.64 1.32 -2.65
N LYS A 115 9.86 1.26 -1.33
CA LYS A 115 8.87 1.70 -0.34
C LYS A 115 8.65 3.21 -0.41
N ALA A 116 9.71 4.00 -0.58
CA ALA A 116 9.58 5.44 -0.77
C ALA A 116 8.77 5.82 -2.02
N VAL A 117 9.00 5.15 -3.16
CA VAL A 117 8.19 5.33 -4.38
C VAL A 117 6.74 4.95 -4.12
N THR A 118 6.49 3.80 -3.48
CA THR A 118 5.13 3.35 -3.16
C THR A 118 4.41 4.34 -2.25
N ASP A 119 5.04 4.78 -1.16
CA ASP A 119 4.39 5.64 -0.16
C ASP A 119 4.16 7.07 -0.65
N ARG A 120 4.95 7.54 -1.61
CA ARG A 120 4.85 8.91 -2.14
C ARG A 120 3.96 9.01 -3.39
N ILE A 121 3.58 7.88 -3.98
CA ILE A 121 2.81 7.81 -5.23
C ILE A 121 1.50 7.03 -5.07
N LEU A 122 1.57 5.88 -4.39
CA LEU A 122 0.47 4.95 -4.17
C LEU A 122 -0.05 5.08 -2.71
N GLY A 123 -0.14 3.96 -1.98
CA GLY A 123 -0.63 3.94 -0.61
C GLY A 123 -2.06 4.48 -0.50
N PRO A 124 -2.37 5.35 0.49
CA PRO A 124 -3.72 5.88 0.67
C PRO A 124 -4.20 6.73 -0.52
N PHE A 125 -3.29 7.24 -1.35
CA PHE A 125 -3.62 8.07 -2.52
C PHE A 125 -4.26 7.29 -3.67
N THR A 126 -4.11 5.96 -3.68
CA THR A 126 -4.65 5.07 -4.71
C THR A 126 -5.34 3.88 -4.08
N ASP A 127 -6.07 4.07 -2.97
CA ASP A 127 -6.79 2.99 -2.30
C ASP A 127 -7.99 2.51 -3.12
N ALA A 128 -7.94 1.27 -3.60
CA ALA A 128 -8.97 0.71 -4.47
C ALA A 128 -10.35 0.62 -3.80
N ALA A 129 -10.44 0.23 -2.53
CA ALA A 129 -11.75 0.11 -1.87
C ALA A 129 -12.39 1.48 -1.65
N PHE A 130 -11.58 2.49 -1.31
CA PHE A 130 -12.05 3.86 -1.20
C PHE A 130 -12.46 4.44 -2.56
N VAL A 131 -11.66 4.25 -3.61
CA VAL A 131 -12.02 4.69 -4.98
C VAL A 131 -13.35 4.05 -5.42
N GLN A 132 -13.52 2.75 -5.17
CA GLN A 132 -14.77 2.05 -5.47
C GLN A 132 -15.96 2.67 -4.70
N ARG A 133 -15.79 2.92 -3.40
CA ARG A 133 -16.80 3.57 -2.56
C ARG A 133 -17.19 4.95 -3.07
N VAL A 134 -16.22 5.78 -3.46
CA VAL A 134 -16.48 7.12 -4.02
C VAL A 134 -17.31 7.01 -5.30
N LEU A 135 -16.96 6.09 -6.21
CA LEU A 135 -17.69 5.91 -7.47
C LEU A 135 -19.12 5.40 -7.24
N GLU A 136 -19.31 4.42 -6.35
CA GLU A 136 -20.63 3.90 -5.97
C GLU A 136 -21.51 5.01 -5.35
N ARG A 137 -20.97 5.81 -4.45
CA ARG A 137 -21.67 6.91 -3.78
C ARG A 137 -22.01 8.05 -4.74
N LYS A 138 -21.12 8.39 -5.67
CA LYS A 138 -21.41 9.35 -6.76
C LYS A 138 -22.57 8.87 -7.63
N LYS A 139 -22.58 7.58 -8.01
CA LYS A 139 -23.67 6.97 -8.78
C LYS A 139 -25.00 7.00 -8.03
N ALA A 140 -24.96 6.84 -6.70
CA ALA A 140 -26.12 6.94 -5.81
C ALA A 140 -26.57 8.39 -5.53
N GLY A 141 -25.87 9.41 -6.05
CA GLY A 141 -26.24 10.82 -5.86
C GLY A 141 -25.86 11.42 -4.50
N ASP A 142 -24.93 10.80 -3.75
CA ASP A 142 -24.50 11.30 -2.45
C ASP A 142 -23.75 12.65 -2.61
N PRO A 143 -24.29 13.77 -2.08
CA PRO A 143 -23.67 15.08 -2.23
C PRO A 143 -22.28 15.18 -1.58
N LYS A 144 -21.97 14.35 -0.57
CA LYS A 144 -20.65 14.34 0.09
C LYS A 144 -19.53 13.91 -0.86
N PHE A 145 -19.85 13.04 -1.82
CA PHE A 145 -18.86 12.45 -2.73
C PHE A 145 -18.85 13.08 -4.13
N LYS A 146 -19.82 13.95 -4.44
CA LYS A 146 -20.03 14.53 -5.78
C LYS A 146 -18.74 15.08 -6.42
N ASN A 147 -17.98 15.88 -5.65
CA ASN A 147 -16.79 16.57 -6.15
C ASN A 147 -15.46 15.88 -5.76
N HIS A 148 -15.51 14.68 -5.18
CA HIS A 148 -14.30 14.02 -4.71
C HIS A 148 -13.44 13.53 -5.88
N PRO A 149 -12.19 13.97 -6.05
CA PRO A 149 -11.34 13.49 -7.14
C PRO A 149 -10.96 12.03 -6.88
N VAL A 150 -11.09 11.17 -7.90
CA VAL A 150 -10.61 9.79 -7.91
C VAL A 150 -10.22 9.40 -9.32
N ASP A 151 -9.18 8.58 -9.45
CA ASP A 151 -8.78 7.95 -10.72
C ASP A 151 -9.35 6.53 -10.80
N SER A 152 -10.32 6.32 -11.70
CA SER A 152 -10.95 5.01 -11.88
C SER A 152 -9.99 3.91 -12.36
N ARG A 153 -8.84 4.27 -12.95
CA ARG A 153 -7.82 3.29 -13.41
C ARG A 153 -7.23 2.49 -12.25
N VAL A 154 -7.35 2.98 -11.00
CA VAL A 154 -7.00 2.24 -9.78
C VAL A 154 -7.73 0.89 -9.72
N LEU A 155 -8.96 0.82 -10.24
CA LEU A 155 -9.78 -0.39 -10.25
C LEU A 155 -9.56 -1.29 -11.48
N ASN A 156 -8.68 -0.91 -12.40
CA ASN A 156 -8.39 -1.75 -13.56
C ASN A 156 -7.83 -3.11 -13.11
N PRO A 157 -8.34 -4.23 -13.65
CA PRO A 157 -7.78 -5.54 -13.41
C PRO A 157 -6.29 -5.57 -13.70
N ARG A 158 -5.51 -6.12 -12.77
CA ARG A 158 -4.06 -6.14 -12.88
C ARG A 158 -3.47 -7.39 -12.25
N VAL A 159 -2.61 -8.07 -13.00
CA VAL A 159 -1.86 -9.24 -12.51
C VAL A 159 -0.42 -8.86 -12.21
N VAL A 160 0.17 -9.55 -11.24
CA VAL A 160 1.45 -9.14 -10.63
C VAL A 160 2.39 -10.34 -10.49
N GLY A 161 3.65 -10.12 -10.85
CA GLY A 161 4.75 -11.05 -10.62
C GLY A 161 5.83 -10.48 -9.70
N PHE A 162 6.38 -11.30 -8.80
CA PHE A 162 7.48 -10.91 -7.91
C PHE A 162 8.77 -11.70 -8.18
N LEU A 163 9.85 -10.98 -8.50
CA LEU A 163 11.22 -11.50 -8.64
C LEU A 163 12.12 -10.85 -7.58
N ALA A 164 12.46 -11.61 -6.54
CA ALA A 164 13.49 -11.20 -5.59
C ALA A 164 14.79 -11.98 -5.85
N VAL A 165 15.95 -11.33 -5.73
CA VAL A 165 17.27 -11.98 -5.84
C VAL A 165 18.11 -11.69 -4.60
N ALA A 166 18.73 -12.72 -4.04
CA ALA A 166 19.52 -12.62 -2.81
C ALA A 166 20.92 -13.20 -3.01
N GLY A 167 21.90 -12.58 -2.35
CA GLY A 167 23.28 -13.05 -2.37
C GLY A 167 23.49 -14.32 -1.54
N SER A 168 22.83 -14.41 -0.38
CA SER A 168 22.88 -15.61 0.47
C SER A 168 22.16 -16.78 -0.19
N SER A 169 22.70 -18.00 -0.03
CA SER A 169 22.01 -19.24 -0.41
C SER A 169 20.91 -19.62 0.58
N GLN A 170 20.90 -19.03 1.78
CA GLN A 170 20.06 -19.43 2.90
C GLN A 170 18.82 -18.55 3.06
N MET A 171 17.78 -19.10 3.69
CA MET A 171 16.43 -18.49 3.74
C MET A 171 16.26 -17.45 4.85
N GLU A 172 17.06 -17.51 5.92
CA GLU A 172 17.00 -16.60 7.06
C GLU A 172 17.25 -15.14 6.67
N HIS A 173 17.96 -14.91 5.57
CA HIS A 173 18.31 -13.58 5.07
C HIS A 173 17.29 -13.00 4.08
N VAL A 174 16.18 -13.70 3.80
CA VAL A 174 15.16 -13.27 2.82
C VAL A 174 13.73 -13.33 3.37
N THR A 175 13.59 -13.44 4.69
CA THR A 175 12.33 -13.70 5.38
C THR A 175 11.24 -12.66 5.11
N MET A 176 11.60 -11.41 4.81
CA MET A 176 10.64 -10.32 4.54
C MET A 176 10.59 -9.93 3.06
N ALA A 177 11.33 -10.60 2.17
CA ALA A 177 11.40 -10.25 0.75
C ALA A 177 10.01 -10.24 0.07
N LEU A 178 9.32 -11.37 0.12
CA LEU A 178 7.98 -11.50 -0.48
C LEU A 178 6.89 -10.79 0.36
N PRO A 179 6.85 -10.91 1.71
CA PRO A 179 5.91 -10.12 2.52
C PRO A 179 5.89 -8.63 2.21
N THR A 180 7.07 -8.01 2.09
CA THR A 180 7.17 -6.58 1.79
C THR A 180 6.73 -6.27 0.36
N LEU A 181 6.98 -7.15 -0.61
CA LEU A 181 6.53 -6.96 -2.00
C LEU A 181 5.00 -6.93 -2.13
N HIS A 182 4.28 -7.74 -1.36
CA HIS A 182 2.80 -7.71 -1.32
C HIS A 182 2.25 -6.33 -0.91
N GLN A 183 2.97 -5.58 -0.07
CA GLN A 183 2.54 -4.25 0.35
C GLN A 183 2.52 -3.23 -0.80
N PHE A 184 3.36 -3.40 -1.82
CA PHE A 184 3.48 -2.44 -2.93
C PHE A 184 2.31 -2.50 -3.92
N VAL A 185 1.58 -3.62 -3.96
CA VAL A 185 0.41 -3.81 -4.84
C VAL A 185 -0.92 -3.75 -4.10
N TYR A 186 -0.87 -3.75 -2.77
CA TYR A 186 -2.02 -3.59 -1.90
C TYR A 186 -2.94 -2.43 -2.32
N PRO A 187 -2.47 -1.17 -2.47
CA PRO A 187 -3.39 -0.05 -2.69
C PRO A 187 -4.16 -0.18 -4.02
N ILE A 188 -3.50 -0.65 -5.08
CA ILE A 188 -4.07 -0.78 -6.43
C ILE A 188 -4.77 -2.12 -6.71
N HIS A 189 -5.00 -2.94 -5.67
CA HIS A 189 -5.69 -4.24 -5.74
C HIS A 189 -5.20 -5.14 -6.90
N GLY A 190 -3.88 -5.23 -7.05
CA GLY A 190 -3.26 -6.15 -8.01
C GLY A 190 -3.26 -7.59 -7.51
N LYS A 191 -3.59 -8.55 -8.38
CA LYS A 191 -3.55 -9.99 -8.09
C LYS A 191 -2.14 -10.54 -8.31
N VAL A 192 -1.51 -11.05 -7.27
CA VAL A 192 -0.22 -11.76 -7.39
C VAL A 192 -0.47 -13.15 -7.96
N VAL A 193 0.11 -13.42 -9.14
CA VAL A 193 -0.07 -14.68 -9.87
C VAL A 193 1.18 -15.57 -9.85
N ASP A 194 2.35 -14.99 -9.57
CA ASP A 194 3.58 -15.75 -9.33
C ASP A 194 4.58 -14.92 -8.49
N GLN A 195 5.35 -15.57 -7.64
CA GLN A 195 6.40 -14.97 -6.83
C GLN A 195 7.56 -15.93 -6.57
N VAL A 196 8.78 -15.41 -6.51
CA VAL A 196 9.97 -16.20 -6.17
C VAL A 196 11.09 -15.36 -5.56
N VAL A 197 11.86 -15.98 -4.65
CA VAL A 197 13.17 -15.50 -4.22
C VAL A 197 14.24 -16.42 -4.81
N LEU A 198 15.18 -15.84 -5.56
CA LEU A 198 16.32 -16.52 -6.17
C LEU A 198 17.56 -16.32 -5.29
N ASN A 199 17.93 -17.37 -4.55
CA ASN A 199 19.02 -17.33 -3.57
C ASN A 199 20.38 -17.69 -4.18
N GLY A 200 21.45 -17.15 -3.59
CA GLY A 200 22.83 -17.49 -3.92
C GLY A 200 23.40 -16.75 -5.13
N TYR A 201 22.84 -15.60 -5.52
CA TYR A 201 23.24 -14.81 -6.69
C TYR A 201 23.80 -13.45 -6.28
N ALA A 202 24.99 -13.45 -5.68
CA ALA A 202 25.63 -12.24 -5.15
C ALA A 202 26.28 -11.38 -6.24
N SER A 203 27.04 -11.99 -7.16
CA SER A 203 27.77 -11.25 -8.19
C SER A 203 26.83 -10.79 -9.32
N PRO A 204 27.01 -9.57 -9.87
CA PRO A 204 26.30 -9.13 -11.06
C PRO A 204 26.46 -10.13 -12.22
N GLY A 205 25.37 -10.43 -12.92
CA GLY A 205 25.35 -11.40 -14.02
C GLY A 205 25.34 -12.87 -13.60
N SER A 206 25.52 -13.20 -12.31
CA SER A 206 25.56 -14.60 -11.86
C SER A 206 24.29 -15.40 -12.15
N VAL A 207 23.15 -14.72 -12.27
CA VAL A 207 21.86 -15.31 -12.68
C VAL A 207 21.90 -15.93 -14.08
N ILE A 208 22.82 -15.50 -14.95
CA ILE A 208 22.96 -16.00 -16.32
C ILE A 208 23.60 -17.38 -16.35
N TYR A 209 24.69 -17.59 -15.60
CA TYR A 209 25.53 -18.78 -15.75
C TYR A 209 25.41 -19.77 -14.59
N LYS A 210 25.13 -19.31 -13.36
CA LYS A 210 25.13 -20.20 -12.19
C LYS A 210 23.96 -21.19 -12.30
N ASN A 211 24.25 -22.45 -11.98
CA ASN A 211 23.33 -23.58 -12.10
C ASN A 211 22.78 -23.77 -13.52
N GLY A 212 23.55 -23.42 -14.56
CA GLY A 212 23.15 -23.57 -15.95
C GLY A 212 22.04 -22.61 -16.38
N GLY A 213 21.96 -21.41 -15.79
CA GLY A 213 20.97 -20.40 -16.17
C GLY A 213 19.56 -20.65 -15.65
N LYS A 214 19.37 -21.56 -14.68
CA LYS A 214 18.05 -21.85 -14.07
C LYS A 214 17.32 -20.62 -13.52
N ALA A 215 18.04 -19.58 -13.08
CA ALA A 215 17.41 -18.34 -12.62
C ALA A 215 16.74 -17.57 -13.78
N ILE A 216 17.37 -17.53 -14.96
CA ILE A 216 16.75 -16.97 -16.16
C ILE A 216 15.50 -17.76 -16.51
N GLU A 217 15.57 -19.09 -16.50
CA GLU A 217 14.41 -19.89 -16.88
C GLU A 217 13.26 -19.79 -15.88
N ARG A 218 13.58 -19.64 -14.59
CA ARG A 218 12.57 -19.35 -13.58
C ARG A 218 11.90 -17.99 -13.80
N ALA A 219 12.66 -16.96 -14.19
CA ALA A 219 12.11 -15.64 -14.51
C ALA A 219 11.23 -15.69 -15.76
N LYS A 220 11.62 -16.45 -16.80
CA LYS A 220 10.78 -16.73 -17.97
C LYS A 220 9.49 -17.44 -17.58
N GLN A 221 9.55 -18.48 -16.74
CA GLN A 221 8.35 -19.15 -16.25
C GLN A 221 7.38 -18.17 -15.55
N LEU A 222 7.91 -17.24 -14.74
CA LEU A 222 7.09 -16.18 -14.14
C LEU A 222 6.46 -15.29 -15.20
N GLY A 223 7.20 -14.93 -16.25
CA GLY A 223 6.66 -14.25 -17.42
C GLY A 223 5.51 -15.01 -18.08
N ARG A 224 5.66 -16.32 -18.32
CA ARG A 224 4.59 -17.18 -18.88
C ARG A 224 3.34 -17.20 -17.99
N HIS A 225 3.52 -17.32 -16.68
CA HIS A 225 2.41 -17.26 -15.73
C HIS A 225 1.69 -15.92 -15.80
N VAL A 226 2.42 -14.80 -15.75
CA VAL A 226 1.83 -13.46 -15.89
C VAL A 226 1.07 -13.32 -17.23
N ALA A 227 1.67 -13.74 -18.33
CA ALA A 227 1.05 -13.70 -19.66
C ALA A 227 -0.28 -14.47 -19.70
N SER A 228 -0.32 -15.66 -19.11
CA SER A 228 -1.53 -16.52 -19.08
C SER A 228 -2.69 -15.93 -18.27
N GLN A 229 -2.44 -14.94 -17.42
CA GLN A 229 -3.45 -14.32 -16.55
C GLN A 229 -3.82 -12.89 -16.99
N LEU A 230 -3.24 -12.37 -18.09
CA LEU A 230 -3.57 -11.04 -18.60
C LEU A 230 -5.07 -10.88 -18.89
N GLY A 231 -5.62 -9.73 -18.48
CA GLY A 231 -7.04 -9.39 -18.68
C GLY A 231 -8.02 -10.04 -17.71
N LYS A 232 -7.59 -11.02 -16.90
CA LYS A 232 -8.44 -11.61 -15.86
C LYS A 232 -8.67 -10.66 -14.70
N LYS A 233 -9.85 -10.73 -14.08
CA LYS A 233 -10.16 -9.99 -12.85
C LYS A 233 -9.43 -10.61 -11.66
N PHE A 234 -9.38 -9.88 -10.54
CA PHE A 234 -8.67 -10.31 -9.33
C PHE A 234 -9.09 -11.71 -8.85
N ASP A 235 -10.39 -11.97 -8.79
CA ASP A 235 -10.95 -13.25 -8.33
C ASP A 235 -10.87 -14.36 -9.39
N ASP A 236 -10.78 -14.01 -10.67
CA ASP A 236 -10.68 -14.97 -11.80
C ASP A 236 -9.23 -15.39 -12.10
N ALA A 237 -8.26 -14.57 -11.70
CA ALA A 237 -6.84 -14.85 -11.90
C ALA A 237 -6.31 -15.84 -10.85
N GLU A 238 -5.51 -16.79 -11.33
CA GLU A 238 -4.97 -17.89 -10.53
C GLU A 238 -3.51 -17.64 -10.14
N TYR A 239 -3.13 -18.11 -8.95
CA TYR A 239 -1.73 -18.19 -8.57
C TYR A 239 -1.11 -19.47 -9.12
N LEU A 240 -0.05 -19.31 -9.89
CA LEU A 240 0.67 -20.37 -10.60
C LEU A 240 2.12 -20.54 -10.10
N GLY A 241 2.51 -19.76 -9.09
CA GLY A 241 3.83 -19.83 -8.50
C GLY A 241 4.05 -21.02 -7.55
N PRO A 242 5.24 -21.13 -6.95
CA PRO A 242 5.53 -22.11 -5.91
C PRO A 242 4.55 -21.99 -4.74
N GLN A 243 3.99 -23.11 -4.30
CA GLN A 243 3.06 -23.20 -3.18
C GLN A 243 3.72 -24.01 -2.05
N PRO A 244 4.30 -23.36 -1.02
CA PRO A 244 4.86 -24.09 0.12
C PRO A 244 3.74 -24.74 0.94
N ASP A 245 4.07 -25.85 1.61
CA ASP A 245 3.13 -26.53 2.51
C ASP A 245 2.64 -25.58 3.60
N GLY A 246 1.32 -25.58 3.84
CA GLY A 246 0.68 -24.68 4.81
C GLY A 246 0.61 -23.21 4.37
N ALA A 247 0.88 -22.89 3.11
CA ALA A 247 0.74 -21.54 2.58
C ALA A 247 -0.67 -20.95 2.80
N CYS A 248 -0.72 -19.67 3.16
CA CYS A 248 -1.96 -18.91 3.21
C CYS A 248 -2.65 -18.92 1.83
N PRO A 249 -3.98 -19.17 1.75
CA PRO A 249 -4.69 -19.30 0.48
C PRO A 249 -4.79 -17.99 -0.30
N TYR A 250 -4.56 -16.85 0.35
CA TYR A 250 -4.65 -15.52 -0.26
C TYR A 250 -3.29 -15.02 -0.81
N CYS A 251 -2.24 -14.98 0.02
CA CYS A 251 -0.92 -14.46 -0.39
C CYS A 251 0.07 -15.54 -0.85
N HIS A 252 -0.29 -16.82 -0.70
CA HIS A 252 0.52 -17.99 -1.08
C HIS A 252 1.87 -18.09 -0.36
N LEU A 253 1.99 -17.51 0.83
CA LEU A 253 3.17 -17.57 1.69
C LEU A 253 2.89 -18.36 2.96
N ALA A 254 3.86 -19.17 3.39
CA ALA A 254 3.84 -19.86 4.68
C ALA A 254 4.50 -18.98 5.76
N LYS A 255 3.86 -17.84 6.08
CA LYS A 255 4.34 -16.85 7.05
C LYS A 255 3.18 -16.36 7.90
N PHE A 256 3.28 -16.59 9.21
CA PHE A 256 2.21 -16.31 10.15
C PHE A 256 2.75 -15.89 11.51
N ASP A 257 1.97 -15.07 12.21
CA ASP A 257 2.11 -14.80 13.62
C ASP A 257 1.34 -15.87 14.41
N PHE A 258 1.94 -16.35 15.49
CA PHE A 258 1.24 -17.18 16.46
C PHE A 258 0.47 -16.27 17.41
N LEU A 259 -0.86 -16.36 17.37
CA LEU A 259 -1.77 -15.55 18.17
C LEU A 259 -2.12 -16.23 19.51
N GLY A 260 -1.85 -17.52 19.63
CA GLY A 260 -2.07 -18.28 20.86
C GLY A 260 -3.52 -18.71 21.04
N GLY A 261 -4.03 -18.59 22.26
CA GLY A 261 -5.40 -18.98 22.59
C GLY A 261 -5.63 -20.51 22.69
N PRO A 262 -6.84 -20.93 23.08
CA PRO A 262 -7.17 -22.33 23.33
C PRO A 262 -7.08 -23.22 22.08
N ASN A 263 -7.09 -22.62 20.88
CA ASN A 263 -7.12 -23.32 19.60
C ASN A 263 -5.82 -23.21 18.78
N ASN A 264 -4.72 -22.70 19.37
CA ASN A 264 -3.45 -22.45 18.66
C ASN A 264 -3.62 -21.56 17.42
N GLU A 265 -4.27 -20.42 17.61
CA GLU A 265 -4.65 -19.48 16.57
C GLU A 265 -3.41 -18.87 15.90
N ILE A 266 -3.52 -18.64 14.59
CA ILE A 266 -2.50 -17.99 13.77
C ILE A 266 -3.11 -16.90 12.89
N GLY A 267 -2.32 -15.88 12.59
CA GLY A 267 -2.65 -14.82 11.63
C GLY A 267 -1.62 -14.75 10.53
N CYS A 268 -2.03 -14.67 9.26
CA CYS A 268 -1.10 -14.49 8.15
C CYS A 268 -0.41 -13.13 8.26
N LEU A 269 0.93 -13.13 8.29
CA LEU A 269 1.74 -11.92 8.46
C LEU A 269 1.59 -10.91 7.30
N VAL A 270 1.09 -11.36 6.15
CA VAL A 270 0.95 -10.52 4.96
C VAL A 270 -0.45 -9.95 4.80
N CYS A 271 -1.47 -10.76 5.05
CA CYS A 271 -2.85 -10.38 4.73
C CYS A 271 -3.80 -10.42 5.92
N GLY A 272 -3.39 -10.89 7.09
CA GLY A 272 -4.27 -10.98 8.27
C GLY A 272 -5.30 -12.10 8.26
N ALA A 273 -5.33 -12.94 7.21
CA ALA A 273 -6.15 -14.15 7.20
C ALA A 273 -5.89 -14.99 8.45
N LYS A 274 -6.93 -15.56 9.05
CA LYS A 274 -6.81 -16.30 10.31
C LYS A 274 -6.86 -17.80 10.08
N GLY A 275 -6.26 -18.53 11.01
CA GLY A 275 -6.24 -19.99 10.99
C GLY A 275 -5.89 -20.54 12.36
N ASN A 276 -5.63 -21.84 12.39
CA ASN A 276 -5.19 -22.56 13.59
C ASN A 276 -4.04 -23.51 13.21
N LEU A 277 -3.14 -23.80 14.16
CA LEU A 277 -2.19 -24.90 14.02
C LEU A 277 -2.89 -26.21 14.41
N ILE A 278 -2.92 -27.15 13.47
CA ILE A 278 -3.47 -28.49 13.67
C ILE A 278 -2.38 -29.55 13.54
N ILE A 279 -2.60 -30.72 14.14
CA ILE A 279 -1.74 -31.89 13.94
C ILE A 279 -2.40 -32.78 12.88
N LYS A 280 -1.71 -33.00 11.76
CA LYS A 280 -2.16 -33.89 10.68
C LYS A 280 -1.06 -34.92 10.40
N GLY A 281 -1.33 -36.19 10.68
CA GLY A 281 -0.36 -37.27 10.46
C GLY A 281 0.95 -37.10 11.26
N GLY A 282 0.87 -36.51 12.46
CA GLY A 282 2.03 -36.22 13.31
C GLY A 282 2.78 -34.92 12.96
N LEU A 283 2.35 -34.19 11.92
CA LEU A 283 2.95 -32.91 11.53
C LEU A 283 2.09 -31.73 11.99
N ILE A 284 2.72 -30.69 12.52
CA ILE A 284 2.07 -29.41 12.82
C ILE A 284 1.88 -28.65 11.50
N THR A 285 0.66 -28.27 11.18
CA THR A 285 0.31 -27.64 9.90
C THR A 285 -0.68 -26.48 10.10
N PRO A 286 -0.50 -25.34 9.41
CA PRO A 286 -1.51 -24.30 9.32
C PRO A 286 -2.81 -24.81 8.67
N PHE A 287 -3.93 -24.65 9.36
CA PHE A 287 -5.28 -24.75 8.81
C PHE A 287 -5.86 -23.34 8.69
N TRP A 288 -6.10 -22.89 7.46
CA TRP A 288 -6.62 -21.54 7.18
C TRP A 288 -8.13 -21.52 7.11
N ILE A 289 -8.74 -20.51 7.73
CA ILE A 289 -10.18 -20.22 7.60
C ILE A 289 -10.35 -19.31 6.40
N HIS A 290 -11.27 -19.68 5.50
CA HIS A 290 -11.50 -18.98 4.23
C HIS A 290 -12.56 -17.88 4.37
N GLU A 291 -12.35 -16.96 5.31
CA GLU A 291 -13.18 -15.77 5.48
C GLU A 291 -12.51 -14.57 4.76
N SER A 292 -13.06 -14.17 3.62
CA SER A 292 -12.47 -13.15 2.75
C SER A 292 -12.36 -11.79 3.42
N SER A 293 -13.29 -11.46 4.32
CA SER A 293 -13.30 -10.17 5.04
C SER A 293 -12.13 -10.00 6.01
N TRP A 294 -11.47 -11.09 6.44
CA TRP A 294 -10.27 -11.02 7.28
C TRP A 294 -9.00 -10.72 6.49
N SER A 295 -8.98 -11.05 5.21
CA SER A 295 -7.80 -10.88 4.38
C SER A 295 -7.78 -9.49 3.76
N CYS A 296 -6.82 -8.66 4.16
CA CYS A 296 -6.70 -7.29 3.65
C CYS A 296 -6.34 -7.22 2.15
N ILE A 297 -5.95 -8.33 1.51
CA ILE A 297 -5.69 -8.31 0.06
C ILE A 297 -6.97 -8.44 -0.79
N THR A 298 -8.04 -9.03 -0.24
CA THR A 298 -9.34 -9.15 -0.92
C THR A 298 -10.03 -7.79 -0.98
N MET A 299 -10.98 -7.60 -1.90
CA MET A 299 -11.74 -6.35 -1.94
C MET A 299 -12.64 -6.20 -0.71
N GLU A 300 -13.18 -7.31 -0.19
CA GLU A 300 -14.02 -7.32 0.99
C GLU A 300 -13.26 -6.86 2.25
N GLY A 301 -12.08 -7.43 2.51
CA GLY A 301 -11.25 -7.02 3.65
C GLY A 301 -10.78 -5.57 3.55
N LYS A 302 -10.52 -5.06 2.34
CA LYS A 302 -10.20 -3.63 2.15
C LYS A 302 -11.39 -2.73 2.45
N ARG A 303 -12.60 -3.11 2.01
CA ARG A 303 -13.82 -2.34 2.33
C ARG A 303 -14.05 -2.27 3.84
N LEU A 304 -13.88 -3.40 4.53
CA LEU A 304 -13.96 -3.46 5.98
C LEU A 304 -12.90 -2.56 6.65
N HIS A 305 -11.68 -2.53 6.12
CA HIS A 305 -10.64 -1.61 6.60
C HIS A 305 -11.04 -0.13 6.44
N VAL A 306 -11.66 0.25 5.32
CA VAL A 306 -12.18 1.62 5.14
C VAL A 306 -13.29 1.91 6.16
N ASP A 307 -14.15 0.95 6.49
CA ASP A 307 -15.16 1.11 7.55
C ASP A 307 -14.52 1.31 8.92
N HIS A 308 -13.52 0.51 9.29
CA HIS A 308 -12.77 0.69 10.54
C HIS A 308 -12.10 2.07 10.64
N ILE A 309 -11.57 2.63 9.53
CA ILE A 309 -11.01 3.99 9.53
C ILE A 309 -12.10 5.03 9.82
N GLN A 310 -13.30 4.86 9.26
CA GLN A 310 -14.42 5.77 9.48
C GLN A 310 -14.92 5.70 10.93
N GLU A 311 -15.02 4.49 11.49
CA GLU A 311 -15.35 4.26 12.89
C GLU A 311 -14.34 4.92 13.83
N ALA A 312 -13.04 4.68 13.60
CA ALA A 312 -11.96 5.32 14.36
C ALA A 312 -12.01 6.85 14.27
N SER A 313 -12.28 7.41 13.09
CA SER A 313 -12.43 8.87 12.91
C SER A 313 -13.63 9.42 13.70
N MET A 314 -14.73 8.66 13.82
CA MET A 314 -15.88 9.05 14.64
C MET A 314 -15.58 8.98 16.14
N GLU A 315 -14.81 7.98 16.57
CA GLU A 315 -14.34 7.86 17.95
C GLU A 315 -13.40 9.01 18.33
N GLU A 316 -12.46 9.37 17.45
CA GLU A 316 -11.58 10.53 17.60
C GLU A 316 -12.37 11.83 17.73
N ALA A 317 -13.41 12.03 16.90
CA ALA A 317 -14.27 13.21 16.96
C ALA A 317 -15.00 13.31 18.31
N LYS A 318 -15.51 12.19 18.84
CA LYS A 318 -16.14 12.13 20.18
C LYS A 318 -15.12 12.37 21.30
N ALA A 319 -13.93 11.77 21.19
CA ALA A 319 -12.86 11.97 22.17
C ALA A 319 -12.41 13.43 22.21
N LEU A 320 -12.42 14.13 21.06
CA LEU A 320 -12.15 15.55 20.99
C LEU A 320 -13.19 16.39 21.76
N GLU A 321 -14.45 15.97 21.88
CA GLU A 321 -15.43 16.68 22.73
C GLU A 321 -15.01 16.69 24.22
N SER A 322 -14.24 15.68 24.64
CA SER A 322 -13.69 15.57 26.00
C SER A 322 -12.43 16.43 26.21
N PHE A 323 -11.90 17.05 25.16
CA PHE A 323 -10.78 18.00 25.21
C PHE A 323 -11.23 19.36 24.64
N SER A 324 -11.09 20.47 25.37
CA SER A 324 -11.32 21.77 24.72
C SER A 324 -10.30 21.97 23.58
N PRO A 325 -10.69 22.53 22.42
CA PRO A 325 -9.75 22.82 21.34
C PRO A 325 -8.54 23.65 21.79
N ALA A 326 -8.72 24.54 22.76
CA ALA A 326 -7.64 25.29 23.39
C ALA A 326 -6.63 24.40 24.11
N LYS A 327 -7.10 23.41 24.89
CA LYS A 327 -6.23 22.48 25.62
C LYS A 327 -5.38 21.63 24.66
N VAL A 328 -5.93 21.23 23.52
CA VAL A 328 -5.18 20.49 22.49
C VAL A 328 -4.05 21.36 21.93
N GLU A 329 -4.35 22.60 21.56
CA GLU A 329 -3.35 23.52 21.01
C GLU A 329 -2.31 23.95 22.05
N ASP A 330 -2.69 24.11 23.33
CA ASP A 330 -1.75 24.42 24.42
C ASP A 330 -0.75 23.28 24.63
N VAL A 331 -1.22 22.04 24.73
CA VAL A 331 -0.34 20.85 24.88
C VAL A 331 0.55 20.69 23.65
N LYS A 332 -0.03 20.83 22.45
CA LYS A 332 0.72 20.73 21.20
C LYS A 332 1.80 21.80 21.11
N LYS A 333 1.48 23.06 21.43
CA LYS A 333 2.45 24.15 21.47
C LYS A 333 3.55 23.84 22.49
N SER A 334 3.20 23.43 23.71
CA SER A 334 4.16 23.06 24.73
C SER A 334 5.13 21.96 24.28
N LEU A 335 4.65 20.97 23.51
CA LEU A 335 5.49 19.89 22.99
C LEU A 335 6.31 20.32 21.78
N LEU A 336 5.73 21.06 20.83
CA LEU A 336 6.39 21.49 19.59
C LEU A 336 7.41 22.61 19.83
N ASP A 337 7.19 23.47 20.82
CA ASP A 337 8.11 24.54 21.22
C ASP A 337 9.20 24.03 22.18
N THR A 338 9.25 22.71 22.47
CA THR A 338 10.36 22.14 23.23
C THR A 338 11.66 22.44 22.48
N GLY A 339 12.65 23.00 23.18
CA GLY A 339 13.96 23.35 22.62
C GLY A 339 14.85 22.15 22.25
N ILE A 340 14.27 21.07 21.69
CA ILE A 340 14.98 19.92 21.15
C ILE A 340 15.48 20.29 19.75
N PRO A 341 16.79 20.43 19.52
CA PRO A 341 17.31 20.84 18.23
C PRO A 341 17.15 19.73 17.18
N THR A 342 16.83 20.11 15.95
CA THR A 342 16.91 19.20 14.80
C THR A 342 18.37 18.94 14.43
N THR A 343 18.73 17.70 14.11
CA THR A 343 20.07 17.39 13.57
C THR A 343 20.28 18.09 12.22
N PRO A 344 21.34 18.90 12.05
CA PRO A 344 21.58 19.58 10.80
C PRO A 344 21.92 18.57 9.71
N LEU A 345 21.15 18.57 8.62
CA LEU A 345 21.44 17.74 7.46
C LEU A 345 22.20 18.56 6.41
N PRO A 346 23.27 18.04 5.79
CA PRO A 346 23.98 18.73 4.69
C PRO A 346 23.07 19.07 3.50
N SER A 347 21.95 18.36 3.41
CA SER A 347 20.94 18.54 2.38
C SER A 347 20.06 19.77 2.63
N GLN A 348 20.07 20.33 3.85
CA GLN A 348 19.37 21.55 4.27
C GLN A 348 20.28 22.79 4.22
N SER A 349 21.61 22.62 4.31
CA SER A 349 22.58 23.73 4.26
C SER A 349 22.82 24.30 2.86
N ARG A 350 22.40 23.59 1.80
CA ARG A 350 22.49 24.07 0.40
C ARG A 350 21.42 25.09 0.00
N HIS A 351 20.43 25.35 0.86
CA HIS A 351 19.41 26.39 0.66
C HIS A 351 19.63 27.58 1.59
N GLY A 352 20.90 28.01 1.72
CA GLY A 352 21.30 29.25 2.38
C GLY A 352 20.98 30.48 1.54
N ALA A 353 19.69 30.71 1.30
CA ALA A 353 19.05 32.01 1.03
C ALA A 353 17.54 31.72 0.95
N ASP A 354 16.75 32.31 1.86
CA ASP A 354 15.28 32.30 1.85
C ASP A 354 14.50 31.01 2.18
N ILE A 355 14.89 30.29 3.24
CA ILE A 355 13.86 29.55 4.01
C ILE A 355 13.44 30.42 5.18
N ARG A 356 12.40 31.25 4.98
CA ARG A 356 11.65 31.82 6.11
C ARG A 356 11.11 30.67 6.95
N PRO A 357 11.14 30.77 8.30
CA PRO A 357 10.47 29.79 9.15
C PRO A 357 9.00 29.68 8.71
N TYR A 358 8.52 28.44 8.65
CA TYR A 358 7.15 28.12 8.26
C TYR A 358 6.17 28.82 9.22
N GLU A 359 5.61 29.97 8.83
CA GLU A 359 4.53 30.60 9.55
C GLU A 359 3.26 29.75 9.39
N MET A 360 2.96 28.89 10.36
CA MET A 360 1.64 28.25 10.52
C MET A 360 0.57 29.24 11.01
N SER A 361 0.61 30.50 10.60
CA SER A 361 -0.44 31.46 10.96
C SER A 361 -1.27 31.79 9.73
N LYS A 362 -2.61 31.72 9.89
CA LYS A 362 -3.67 32.15 8.94
C LYS A 362 -4.38 31.08 8.09
N GLY A 363 -4.36 29.81 8.48
CA GLY A 363 -5.23 28.78 7.86
C GLY A 363 -6.57 28.50 8.56
N TRP A 364 -6.71 28.87 9.84
CA TRP A 364 -7.75 28.31 10.72
C TRP A 364 -8.93 29.23 11.06
N SER A 365 -8.98 30.45 10.51
CA SER A 365 -10.09 31.39 10.78
C SER A 365 -11.34 31.18 9.92
N ARG A 366 -11.48 30.06 9.19
CA ARG A 366 -12.64 29.79 8.31
C ARG A 366 -13.46 28.54 8.61
N PHE A 367 -13.24 27.85 9.72
CA PHE A 367 -14.04 26.68 10.13
C PHE A 367 -15.08 26.95 11.22
N GLY A 368 -15.57 28.19 11.32
CA GLY A 368 -16.88 28.47 11.92
C GLY A 368 -17.90 28.62 10.79
N ASN A 369 -18.93 27.76 10.77
CA ASN A 369 -20.11 27.79 9.88
C ASN A 369 -20.18 26.74 8.75
N ILE A 370 -20.18 25.43 9.08
CA ILE A 370 -20.86 24.41 8.23
C ILE A 370 -21.65 23.40 9.09
N TRP A 371 -22.26 23.83 10.19
CA TRP A 371 -23.27 23.02 10.89
C TRP A 371 -24.58 23.78 10.91
N GLY A 372 -25.34 23.66 9.82
CA GLY A 372 -26.74 24.04 9.78
C GLY A 372 -27.58 22.92 10.39
N LEU A 373 -27.84 22.99 11.70
CA LEU A 373 -28.90 22.25 12.39
C LEU A 373 -29.50 23.16 13.45
N SER A 374 -30.32 24.12 13.01
CA SER A 374 -31.30 24.78 13.87
C SER A 374 -32.67 24.18 13.58
N ASN A 375 -33.35 23.81 14.67
CA ASN A 375 -34.76 23.40 14.80
C ASN A 375 -34.97 21.90 15.04
N CYS A 376 -34.97 21.52 16.32
CA CYS A 376 -36.18 20.96 16.94
C CYS A 376 -36.01 20.91 18.46
N LEU A 377 -37.15 21.04 19.17
CA LEU A 377 -37.36 20.83 20.61
C LEU A 377 -37.11 22.03 21.54
N ARG A 378 -38.00 23.03 21.44
CA ARG A 378 -38.58 23.66 22.64
C ARG A 378 -39.81 22.84 23.05
N TYR A 379 -39.73 22.14 24.18
CA TYR A 379 -40.87 21.99 25.10
C TYR A 379 -40.30 21.84 26.51
N GLY A 380 -40.66 22.78 27.38
CA GLY A 380 -40.27 22.77 28.77
C GLY A 380 -41.03 21.73 29.58
N ARG A 381 -40.46 21.38 30.75
CA ARG A 381 -41.22 21.18 31.97
C ARG A 381 -40.30 21.23 33.20
N HIS A 382 -40.90 21.80 34.23
CA HIS A 382 -40.42 22.08 35.57
C HIS A 382 -39.80 20.88 36.33
N SER A 383 -38.77 21.17 37.14
CA SER A 383 -38.48 20.45 38.39
C SER A 383 -39.54 20.78 39.47
N PRO A 384 -39.72 19.95 40.51
CA PRO A 384 -38.84 20.12 41.68
C PRO A 384 -38.42 18.82 42.42
N ALA A 385 -37.23 18.95 43.03
CA ALA A 385 -36.70 18.41 44.29
C ALA A 385 -37.34 17.19 45.00
N GLY A 386 -36.45 16.31 45.49
CA GLY A 386 -36.68 15.43 46.64
C GLY A 386 -35.60 14.33 46.79
N PRO A 387 -34.85 14.23 47.90
CA PRO A 387 -33.67 13.37 48.02
C PRO A 387 -33.92 12.07 48.80
N THR A 388 -33.14 11.01 48.53
CA THR A 388 -32.90 9.92 49.49
C THR A 388 -31.53 9.26 49.28
N LYS A 389 -30.85 9.03 50.41
CA LYS A 389 -29.58 8.34 50.64
C LYS A 389 -29.72 6.80 50.64
N GLY A 390 -28.57 6.12 50.53
CA GLY A 390 -28.31 4.71 50.94
C GLY A 390 -27.98 3.84 49.72
N SER A 391 -26.75 3.36 49.47
CA SER A 391 -25.81 2.51 50.24
C SER A 391 -25.65 1.18 49.50
N GLU A 392 -24.41 0.86 49.14
CA GLU A 392 -23.78 -0.47 48.98
C GLU A 392 -24.51 -1.56 48.17
N LEU A 393 -23.94 -1.89 47.01
CA LEU A 393 -23.18 -3.13 46.76
C LEU A 393 -22.25 -2.95 45.55
#